data_AF-A0A162KYM7-F1
#
_entry.id   AF-A0A162KYM7-F1
#
_cell.length_a   1.000
_cell.length_b   1.000
_cell.length_c   1.000
_cell.angle_alpha   90.00
_cell.angle_beta   90.00
_cell.angle_gamma   90.00
#
_symmetry.space_group_name_H-M   'P 1'
#
loop_
_entity.id
_entity.type
_entity.pdbx_description
1 polymer ?
#
loop_
_entity_poly.entity_id
_entity_poly.type
_entity_poly.pdbx_seq_one_letter_code
_entity_poly.pdbx_strand_id
1 'polypeptide(L)'
;MTMAQEPSPQTTCTSDDCFDTPSPCRRVNSIENFPWSEEDTYYTKLFRAWDNLPIHDASTETGLLMELDHIISLFDNYIGHNDLGFRAWVRRHQLAMEIGLVETPTWPKLYILKGGKMKWQDKVWVSRYSFLVQQRDIIAKSRLQHMKGCKLEDKKRFFGLSWAYPRQTVRTIQSKAPARLRNRWHEPLDYCLARMAYESYGRLDLYSLHAEFWGTDASVNAPAEMNDCKIKCEAMEELETKHIECIGSGV
;
A
#
# COMPACT_ATOMS: atom_id res chain seq x y z
N MET A 1 -66.18 12.10 -34.33
CA MET A 1 -66.51 13.28 -33.51
C MET A 1 -67.63 12.89 -32.57
N THR A 2 -67.69 13.50 -31.37
CA THR A 2 -68.83 13.52 -30.40
C THR A 2 -69.29 12.15 -29.82
N MET A 3 -69.07 11.85 -28.52
CA MET A 3 -69.97 12.10 -27.33
C MET A 3 -71.27 11.26 -27.38
N ALA A 4 -71.87 10.67 -26.32
CA ALA A 4 -71.66 10.65 -24.86
C ALA A 4 -72.20 9.28 -24.29
N GLN A 5 -71.66 8.66 -23.23
CA GLN A 5 -71.94 8.82 -21.78
C GLN A 5 -73.24 8.15 -21.24
N GLU A 6 -73.06 7.00 -20.53
CA GLU A 6 -73.78 6.42 -19.36
C GLU A 6 -75.33 6.38 -19.21
N PRO A 7 -75.86 5.35 -18.49
CA PRO A 7 -76.14 5.54 -17.05
C PRO A 7 -75.79 4.36 -16.10
N SER A 8 -75.16 4.70 -14.98
CA SER A 8 -75.15 4.02 -13.66
C SER A 8 -76.57 3.98 -13.01
N PRO A 9 -76.91 3.18 -11.94
CA PRO A 9 -76.23 3.23 -10.63
C PRO A 9 -76.26 2.02 -9.63
N GLN A 10 -75.24 2.04 -8.76
CA GLN A 10 -75.22 1.80 -7.28
C GLN A 10 -75.67 0.46 -6.64
N THR A 11 -74.72 -0.16 -5.91
CA THR A 11 -74.79 -0.74 -4.54
C THR A 11 -73.48 -1.54 -4.30
N THR A 12 -72.80 -1.62 -3.15
CA THR A 12 -72.79 -0.89 -1.85
C THR A 12 -71.36 -0.97 -1.25
N CYS A 13 -70.97 -0.08 -0.34
CA CYS A 13 -69.63 -0.05 0.28
C CYS A 13 -69.43 -1.04 1.45
N THR A 14 -68.21 -1.58 1.57
CA THR A 14 -67.48 -1.97 2.82
C THR A 14 -66.02 -2.16 2.40
N SER A 15 -65.13 -1.20 2.65
CA SER A 15 -64.36 -0.97 3.90
C SER A 15 -63.16 -1.91 4.06
N ASP A 16 -62.00 -1.29 3.87
CA ASP A 16 -60.73 -1.53 4.57
C ASP A 16 -59.68 -2.52 4.02
N ASP A 17 -58.46 -2.01 4.18
CA ASP A 17 -57.11 -2.57 4.17
C ASP A 17 -56.39 -3.05 2.89
N CYS A 18 -55.39 -2.21 2.60
CA CYS A 18 -54.37 -2.28 1.58
C CYS A 18 -53.13 -3.03 2.10
N PHE A 19 -52.34 -3.54 1.15
CA PHE A 19 -50.91 -3.89 1.24
C PHE A 19 -50.41 -5.19 1.93
N ASP A 20 -49.36 -5.71 1.27
CA ASP A 20 -48.21 -6.49 1.75
C ASP A 20 -48.37 -7.92 2.30
N THR A 21 -47.95 -8.90 1.48
CA THR A 21 -47.09 -10.03 1.88
C THR A 21 -46.41 -10.64 0.63
N PRO A 22 -45.28 -11.39 0.73
CA PRO A 22 -44.06 -10.93 0.07
C PRO A 22 -43.59 -11.81 -1.09
N SER A 23 -42.81 -11.21 -1.99
CA SER A 23 -42.05 -11.95 -3.02
C SER A 23 -41.18 -13.05 -2.37
N PRO A 24 -41.18 -14.28 -2.90
CA PRO A 24 -40.46 -15.39 -2.29
C PRO A 24 -38.95 -15.11 -2.29
N CYS A 25 -38.32 -15.34 -1.14
CA CYS A 25 -36.91 -15.12 -0.92
C CYS A 25 -36.07 -15.73 -2.05
N ARG A 26 -35.38 -14.88 -2.80
CA ARG A 26 -34.40 -15.31 -3.80
C ARG A 26 -33.33 -16.10 -3.05
N ARG A 27 -33.32 -17.43 -3.22
CA ARG A 27 -32.43 -18.32 -2.48
C ARG A 27 -31.01 -17.80 -2.59
N VAL A 28 -30.36 -17.63 -1.44
CA VAL A 28 -28.92 -17.49 -1.36
C VAL A 28 -28.35 -18.81 -1.84
N ASN A 29 -27.92 -18.86 -3.11
CA ASN A 29 -27.05 -19.92 -3.58
C ASN A 29 -25.80 -19.90 -2.70
N SER A 30 -25.33 -21.08 -2.27
CA SER A 30 -24.36 -21.22 -1.19
C SER A 30 -23.15 -20.29 -1.33
N ILE A 31 -22.84 -19.60 -0.22
CA ILE A 31 -21.71 -18.64 -0.09
C ILE A 31 -20.34 -19.33 -0.32
N GLU A 32 -20.32 -20.67 -0.29
CA GLU A 32 -19.18 -21.57 -0.46
C GLU A 32 -18.33 -21.35 -1.74
N ASN A 33 -18.83 -20.61 -2.74
CA ASN A 33 -18.11 -20.30 -3.98
C ASN A 33 -17.82 -18.79 -4.18
N PHE A 34 -17.88 -17.97 -3.14
CA PHE A 34 -17.55 -16.56 -3.26
C PHE A 34 -16.02 -16.34 -3.28
N PRO A 35 -15.44 -15.73 -4.34
CA PRO A 35 -13.99 -15.50 -4.41
C PRO A 35 -13.60 -14.30 -3.54
N TRP A 36 -13.37 -14.54 -2.25
CA TRP A 36 -12.80 -13.57 -1.33
C TRP A 36 -11.89 -14.28 -0.35
N SER A 37 -10.61 -13.89 -0.36
CA SER A 37 -9.57 -14.55 0.42
C SER A 37 -9.11 -13.75 1.64
N GLU A 38 -8.24 -14.35 2.45
CA GLU A 38 -7.59 -13.65 3.56
C GLU A 38 -6.67 -12.53 3.06
N GLU A 39 -6.01 -12.70 1.91
CA GLU A 39 -5.22 -11.65 1.26
C GLU A 39 -6.11 -10.50 0.76
N ASP A 40 -7.25 -10.81 0.12
CA ASP A 40 -8.25 -9.81 -0.26
C ASP A 40 -8.69 -8.98 0.97
N THR A 41 -8.94 -9.65 2.10
CA THR A 41 -9.26 -9.02 3.40
C THR A 41 -8.10 -8.16 3.91
N TYR A 42 -6.86 -8.65 3.86
CA TYR A 42 -5.66 -7.91 4.28
C TYR A 42 -5.48 -6.61 3.48
N TYR A 43 -5.67 -6.64 2.16
CA TYR A 43 -5.46 -5.47 1.30
C TYR A 43 -6.54 -4.39 1.41
N THR A 44 -7.68 -4.66 2.07
CA THR A 44 -8.64 -3.60 2.46
C THR A 44 -7.99 -2.47 3.26
N LYS A 45 -6.86 -2.73 3.94
CA LYS A 45 -6.08 -1.73 4.71
C LYS A 45 -5.59 -0.54 3.86
N LEU A 46 -5.40 -0.68 2.55
CA LEU A 46 -5.11 0.45 1.64
C LEU A 46 -6.25 1.49 1.60
N PHE A 47 -7.44 1.08 1.99
CA PHE A 47 -8.69 1.80 1.83
C PHE A 47 -9.30 2.27 3.17
N ARG A 48 -8.62 1.95 4.29
CA ARG A 48 -8.91 2.50 5.63
C ARG A 48 -8.47 3.97 5.76
N ALA A 49 -8.73 4.59 6.92
CA ALA A 49 -8.16 5.87 7.30
C ALA A 49 -6.63 5.78 7.43
N TRP A 50 -5.90 6.82 7.01
CA TRP A 50 -4.45 6.91 7.22
C TRP A 50 -4.21 8.31 7.78
N ASP A 51 -4.34 8.45 9.09
CA ASP A 51 -4.52 9.75 9.75
C ASP A 51 -3.23 10.57 9.84
N ASN A 52 -2.08 9.90 9.74
CA ASN A 52 -0.74 10.49 9.83
C ASN A 52 -0.09 10.76 8.46
N LEU A 53 -0.85 10.89 7.36
CA LEU A 53 -0.26 11.14 6.05
C LEU A 53 0.33 12.57 5.97
N PRO A 54 1.64 12.73 5.75
CA PRO A 54 2.33 14.00 5.88
C PRO A 54 1.95 14.99 4.78
N ILE A 55 1.78 16.25 5.18
CA ILE A 55 1.50 17.38 4.28
C ILE A 55 2.81 18.12 3.89
N HIS A 56 3.81 18.11 4.79
CA HIS A 56 5.14 18.69 4.63
C HIS A 56 6.22 17.70 5.11
N ASP A 57 7.50 18.10 5.23
CA ASP A 57 8.66 17.17 5.24
C ASP A 57 8.44 15.90 6.06
N ALA A 58 8.51 14.77 5.33
CA ALA A 58 8.25 13.45 5.83
C ALA A 58 9.53 12.62 6.04
N SER A 59 10.71 13.25 6.01
CA SER A 59 11.99 12.59 6.22
C SER A 59 11.98 11.70 7.48
N THR A 60 11.33 12.15 8.56
CA THR A 60 11.23 11.46 9.86
C THR A 60 10.19 10.32 9.95
N GLU A 61 9.32 10.15 8.95
CA GLU A 61 8.15 9.24 9.01
C GLU A 61 8.49 7.75 8.79
N THR A 62 9.34 7.15 9.64
CA THR A 62 9.84 5.77 9.46
C THR A 62 8.70 4.75 9.47
N GLY A 63 7.89 4.73 10.54
CA GLY A 63 6.83 3.74 10.71
C GLY A 63 5.78 3.78 9.60
N LEU A 64 5.39 4.99 9.19
CA LEU A 64 4.49 5.19 8.05
C LEU A 64 5.10 4.71 6.74
N LEU A 65 6.39 5.00 6.48
CA LEU A 65 7.07 4.53 5.27
C LEU A 65 7.13 3.01 5.22
N MET A 66 7.47 2.35 6.34
CA MET A 66 7.50 0.89 6.43
C MET A 66 6.11 0.28 6.18
N GLU A 67 5.05 0.85 6.77
CA GLU A 67 3.68 0.35 6.55
C GLU A 67 3.25 0.54 5.09
N LEU A 68 3.47 1.74 4.52
CA LEU A 68 3.18 2.04 3.11
C LEU A 68 3.97 1.13 2.17
N ASP A 69 5.26 0.91 2.42
CA ASP A 69 6.10 0.06 1.57
C ASP A 69 5.63 -1.38 1.56
N HIS A 70 5.46 -1.94 2.75
CA HIS A 70 5.04 -3.32 2.92
C HIS A 70 3.69 -3.58 2.23
N ILE A 71 2.69 -2.73 2.47
CA ILE A 71 1.35 -2.95 1.88
C ILE A 71 1.30 -2.66 0.37
N ILE A 72 2.00 -1.64 -0.12
CA ILE A 72 1.97 -1.28 -1.55
C ILE A 72 2.71 -2.31 -2.38
N SER A 73 3.90 -2.76 -1.95
CA SER A 73 4.71 -3.71 -2.69
C SER A 73 4.05 -5.09 -2.75
N LEU A 74 3.45 -5.55 -1.64
CA LEU A 74 2.67 -6.79 -1.62
C LEU A 74 1.40 -6.69 -2.49
N PHE A 75 0.63 -5.61 -2.37
CA PHE A 75 -0.59 -5.44 -3.15
C PHE A 75 -0.32 -5.31 -4.65
N ASP A 76 0.71 -4.56 -5.08
CA ASP A 76 1.01 -4.39 -6.50
C ASP A 76 1.40 -5.73 -7.15
N ASN A 77 2.14 -6.57 -6.43
CA ASN A 77 2.43 -7.96 -6.82
C ASN A 77 1.14 -8.80 -6.88
N TYR A 78 0.27 -8.71 -5.87
CA TYR A 78 -0.99 -9.46 -5.82
C TYR A 78 -1.95 -9.12 -6.98
N ILE A 79 -1.97 -7.86 -7.44
CA ILE A 79 -2.72 -7.47 -8.65
C ILE A 79 -1.95 -7.72 -9.97
N GLY A 80 -0.82 -8.42 -9.93
CA GLY A 80 0.01 -8.72 -11.10
C GLY A 80 0.57 -7.48 -11.80
N HIS A 81 0.87 -6.42 -11.04
CA HIS A 81 1.41 -5.14 -11.50
C HIS A 81 0.59 -4.41 -12.58
N ASN A 82 -0.72 -4.69 -12.72
CA ASN A 82 -1.51 -4.20 -13.85
C ASN A 82 -2.94 -3.70 -13.50
N ASP A 83 -3.50 -2.89 -14.40
CA ASP A 83 -4.84 -2.29 -14.23
C ASP A 83 -6.00 -3.30 -14.26
N LEU A 84 -5.83 -4.48 -14.88
CA LEU A 84 -6.86 -5.52 -14.91
C LEU A 84 -6.97 -6.22 -13.55
N GLY A 85 -5.85 -6.57 -12.92
CA GLY A 85 -5.82 -7.14 -11.57
C GLY A 85 -6.41 -6.21 -10.53
N PHE A 86 -6.09 -4.91 -10.58
CA PHE A 86 -6.72 -3.91 -9.70
C PHE A 86 -8.24 -3.85 -9.88
N ARG A 87 -8.73 -3.81 -11.13
CA ARG A 87 -10.18 -3.79 -11.40
C ARG A 87 -10.85 -5.09 -10.98
N ALA A 88 -10.18 -6.24 -11.09
CA ALA A 88 -10.68 -7.51 -10.60
C ALA A 88 -10.80 -7.49 -9.06
N TRP A 89 -9.76 -7.03 -8.35
CA TRP A 89 -9.77 -6.85 -6.91
C TRP A 89 -10.91 -5.95 -6.44
N VAL A 90 -11.03 -4.75 -7.04
CA VAL A 90 -12.10 -3.79 -6.70
C VAL A 90 -13.49 -4.41 -6.88
N ARG A 91 -13.73 -5.21 -7.93
CA ARG A 91 -15.01 -5.90 -8.13
C ARG A 91 -15.29 -6.97 -7.07
N ARG A 92 -14.29 -7.77 -6.66
CA ARG A 92 -14.44 -8.74 -5.57
C ARG A 92 -14.77 -8.02 -4.26
N HIS A 93 -14.09 -6.92 -3.98
CA HIS A 93 -14.33 -6.11 -2.77
C HIS A 93 -15.72 -5.46 -2.77
N GLN A 94 -16.17 -4.90 -3.90
CA GLN A 94 -17.53 -4.38 -4.07
C GLN A 94 -18.58 -5.46 -3.77
N LEU A 95 -18.42 -6.66 -4.33
CA LEU A 95 -19.35 -7.76 -4.11
C LEU A 95 -19.28 -8.31 -2.67
N ALA A 96 -18.10 -8.34 -2.05
CA ALA A 96 -17.91 -8.78 -0.65
C ALA A 96 -18.65 -7.86 0.34
N MET A 97 -18.63 -6.55 0.09
CA MET A 97 -19.42 -5.57 0.86
C MET A 97 -20.92 -5.72 0.61
N GLU A 98 -21.34 -5.96 -0.63
CA GLU A 98 -22.76 -6.13 -0.99
C GLU A 98 -23.40 -7.36 -0.33
N ILE A 99 -22.62 -8.40 -0.01
CA ILE A 99 -23.08 -9.57 0.74
C ILE A 99 -22.70 -9.56 2.23
N GLY A 100 -22.12 -8.46 2.73
CA GLY A 100 -21.82 -8.26 4.15
C GLY A 100 -20.66 -9.06 4.73
N LEU A 101 -19.74 -9.58 3.89
CA LEU A 101 -18.54 -10.30 4.37
C LEU A 101 -17.45 -9.36 4.88
N VAL A 102 -17.41 -8.11 4.42
CA VAL A 102 -16.45 -7.10 4.88
C VAL A 102 -17.12 -5.75 5.09
N GLU A 103 -16.60 -5.00 6.05
CA GLU A 103 -17.07 -3.67 6.39
C GLU A 103 -16.89 -2.69 5.23
N THR A 104 -17.73 -1.65 5.17
CA THR A 104 -17.53 -0.56 4.21
C THR A 104 -16.26 0.20 4.59
N PRO A 105 -15.25 0.31 3.71
CA PRO A 105 -14.01 1.00 4.02
C PRO A 105 -14.24 2.49 4.20
N THR A 106 -13.33 3.15 4.92
CA THR A 106 -13.34 4.62 5.05
C THR A 106 -13.33 5.32 3.68
N TRP A 107 -12.67 4.70 2.69
CA TRP A 107 -12.60 5.17 1.31
C TRP A 107 -12.73 4.00 0.32
N PRO A 108 -13.45 4.14 -0.80
CA PRO A 108 -14.25 5.28 -1.19
C PRO A 108 -15.63 5.25 -0.54
N LYS A 109 -16.12 6.43 -0.14
CA LYS A 109 -17.50 6.57 0.35
C LYS A 109 -18.49 6.26 -0.78
N LEU A 110 -19.47 5.41 -0.49
CA LEU A 110 -20.65 5.21 -1.33
C LEU A 110 -21.38 6.54 -1.52
N TYR A 111 -21.94 6.75 -2.72
CA TYR A 111 -22.82 7.88 -2.98
C TYR A 111 -24.21 7.40 -3.35
N ILE A 112 -25.22 8.12 -2.86
CA ILE A 112 -26.63 7.82 -3.08
C ILE A 112 -27.06 8.52 -4.38
N LEU A 113 -27.55 7.75 -5.35
CA LEU A 113 -28.20 8.27 -6.54
C LEU A 113 -29.62 8.77 -6.22
N LYS A 114 -30.16 9.67 -7.05
CA LYS A 114 -31.60 9.97 -7.02
C LYS A 114 -32.39 8.66 -7.16
N GLY A 115 -33.28 8.38 -6.19
CA GLY A 115 -33.98 7.10 -6.07
C GLY A 115 -33.31 6.08 -5.14
N GLY A 116 -32.43 6.51 -4.22
CA GLY A 116 -31.94 5.69 -3.09
C GLY A 116 -30.88 4.64 -3.43
N LYS A 117 -30.63 4.37 -4.72
CA LYS A 117 -29.62 3.39 -5.17
C LYS A 117 -28.22 3.87 -4.81
N MET A 118 -27.49 3.11 -4.00
CA MET A 118 -26.07 3.35 -3.77
C MET A 118 -25.26 2.95 -5.00
N LYS A 119 -24.16 3.66 -5.27
CA LYS A 119 -23.22 3.32 -6.34
C LYS A 119 -21.78 3.55 -5.92
N TRP A 120 -20.88 2.69 -6.40
CA TRP A 120 -19.44 2.82 -6.23
C TRP A 120 -18.84 3.86 -7.18
N GLN A 121 -17.81 4.58 -6.72
CA GLN A 121 -16.99 5.46 -7.58
C GLN A 121 -15.65 4.80 -7.88
N ASP A 122 -15.57 4.05 -8.99
CA ASP A 122 -14.35 3.38 -9.47
C ASP A 122 -13.12 4.32 -9.51
N LYS A 123 -13.34 5.58 -9.91
CA LYS A 123 -12.29 6.63 -9.93
C LYS A 123 -11.68 6.92 -8.55
N VAL A 124 -12.40 6.71 -7.45
CA VAL A 124 -11.92 7.04 -6.09
C VAL A 124 -11.07 5.91 -5.53
N TRP A 125 -11.35 4.65 -5.87
CA TRP A 125 -10.43 3.53 -5.63
C TRP A 125 -9.05 3.82 -6.26
N VAL A 126 -9.06 4.17 -7.55
CA VAL A 126 -7.85 4.57 -8.29
C VAL A 126 -7.18 5.79 -7.66
N SER A 127 -7.94 6.83 -7.33
CA SER A 127 -7.38 8.04 -6.71
C SER A 127 -6.74 7.77 -5.35
N ARG A 128 -7.31 6.88 -4.53
CA ARG A 128 -6.78 6.51 -3.21
C ARG A 128 -5.49 5.73 -3.35
N TYR A 129 -5.47 4.70 -4.20
CA TYR A 129 -4.26 3.89 -4.41
C TYR A 129 -3.12 4.73 -5.01
N SER A 130 -3.41 5.49 -6.07
CA SER A 130 -2.47 6.43 -6.70
C SER A 130 -1.88 7.43 -5.67
N PHE A 131 -2.69 7.95 -4.76
CA PHE A 131 -2.24 8.85 -3.69
C PHE A 131 -1.30 8.17 -2.69
N LEU A 132 -1.61 6.97 -2.20
CA LEU A 132 -0.71 6.25 -1.27
C LEU A 132 0.63 5.89 -1.93
N VAL A 133 0.62 5.53 -3.21
CA VAL A 133 1.83 5.31 -4.02
C VAL A 133 2.68 6.57 -4.14
N GLN A 134 2.06 7.73 -4.34
CA GLN A 134 2.77 9.02 -4.35
C GLN A 134 3.33 9.39 -2.99
N GLN A 135 2.61 9.12 -1.90
CA GLN A 135 3.10 9.36 -0.54
C GLN A 135 4.37 8.54 -0.27
N ARG A 136 4.35 7.23 -0.56
CA ARG A 136 5.56 6.37 -0.46
C ARG A 136 6.73 6.91 -1.28
N ASP A 137 6.49 7.32 -2.53
CA ASP A 137 7.51 7.89 -3.42
C ASP A 137 8.10 9.22 -2.90
N ILE A 138 7.26 10.11 -2.35
CA ILE A 138 7.67 11.39 -1.73
C ILE A 138 8.52 11.14 -0.48
N ILE A 139 8.04 10.31 0.45
CA ILE A 139 8.70 10.03 1.72
C ILE A 139 10.08 9.38 1.47
N ALA A 140 10.13 8.34 0.61
CA ALA A 140 11.38 7.68 0.24
C ALA A 140 12.37 8.66 -0.43
N LYS A 141 11.90 9.55 -1.31
CA LYS A 141 12.76 10.58 -1.93
C LYS A 141 13.27 11.62 -0.94
N SER A 142 12.47 12.06 0.04
CA SER A 142 12.96 12.96 1.09
C SER A 142 14.09 12.30 1.87
N ARG A 143 13.95 11.02 2.26
CA ARG A 143 15.03 10.26 2.93
C ARG A 143 16.30 10.17 2.09
N LEU A 144 16.17 9.73 0.83
CA LEU A 144 17.31 9.67 -0.10
C LEU A 144 18.02 11.02 -0.22
N GLN A 145 17.30 12.15 -0.23
CA GLN A 145 17.93 13.48 -0.30
C GLN A 145 18.82 13.75 0.92
N HIS A 146 18.39 13.37 2.12
CA HIS A 146 19.12 13.59 3.37
C HIS A 146 20.31 12.64 3.62
N MET A 147 20.39 11.49 2.94
CA MET A 147 21.52 10.55 3.06
C MET A 147 22.86 11.20 2.66
N LYS A 148 23.88 11.08 3.50
CA LYS A 148 25.20 11.73 3.36
C LYS A 148 26.19 10.89 2.54
N GLY A 149 26.09 9.56 2.58
CA GLY A 149 27.02 8.65 1.87
C GLY A 149 26.76 8.52 0.35
N CYS A 150 25.54 8.81 -0.09
CA CYS A 150 25.09 8.57 -1.48
C CYS A 150 25.40 9.72 -2.43
N LYS A 151 25.92 9.41 -3.63
CA LYS A 151 26.01 10.37 -4.74
C LYS A 151 24.63 10.62 -5.34
N LEU A 152 24.49 11.73 -6.05
CA LEU A 152 23.24 12.09 -6.74
C LEU A 152 22.83 11.03 -7.78
N GLU A 153 23.79 10.36 -8.41
CA GLU A 153 23.59 9.29 -9.39
C GLU A 153 22.95 8.06 -8.75
N ASP A 154 23.34 7.71 -7.52
CA ASP A 154 22.79 6.59 -6.75
C ASP A 154 21.33 6.88 -6.40
N LYS A 155 21.08 8.07 -5.83
CA LYS A 155 19.75 8.57 -5.46
C LYS A 155 18.80 8.59 -6.67
N LYS A 156 19.31 8.91 -7.87
CA LYS A 156 18.55 8.87 -9.14
C LYS A 156 18.25 7.45 -9.63
N ARG A 157 19.04 6.44 -9.24
CA ARG A 157 18.90 5.03 -9.67
C ARG A 157 18.02 4.18 -8.76
N PHE A 158 17.73 4.63 -7.54
CA PHE A 158 17.00 3.87 -6.51
C PHE A 158 15.75 3.13 -7.03
N PHE A 159 14.80 3.84 -7.65
CA PHE A 159 13.60 3.25 -8.27
C PHE A 159 13.80 2.88 -9.77
N GLY A 160 15.03 2.75 -10.23
CA GLY A 160 15.41 2.54 -11.63
C GLY A 160 15.50 3.83 -12.46
N LEU A 161 16.22 3.74 -13.58
CA LEU A 161 16.42 4.88 -14.51
C LEU A 161 15.28 5.04 -15.53
N SER A 162 14.59 3.96 -15.89
CA SER A 162 13.48 4.01 -16.85
C SER A 162 12.20 4.54 -16.20
N TRP A 163 11.30 5.08 -17.01
CA TRP A 163 9.94 5.40 -16.56
C TRP A 163 9.09 4.12 -16.48
N ALA A 164 8.17 4.06 -15.52
CA ALA A 164 7.19 2.98 -15.47
C ALA A 164 6.26 3.02 -16.70
N TYR A 165 5.77 1.85 -17.12
CA TYR A 165 4.71 1.79 -18.13
C TYR A 165 3.45 2.53 -17.60
N PRO A 166 2.76 3.35 -18.41
CA PRO A 166 1.59 4.09 -17.95
C PRO A 166 0.47 3.15 -17.49
N ARG A 167 0.07 3.24 -16.22
CA ARG A 167 -1.09 2.55 -15.65
C ARG A 167 -2.13 3.56 -15.18
N GLN A 168 -3.41 3.29 -15.40
CA GLN A 168 -4.51 4.13 -14.92
C GLN A 168 -4.56 4.16 -13.39
N THR A 169 -4.29 3.01 -12.76
CA THR A 169 -4.31 2.79 -11.30
C THR A 169 -3.41 3.70 -10.47
N VAL A 170 -2.28 4.14 -11.04
CA VAL A 170 -1.28 4.98 -10.35
C VAL A 170 -1.00 6.30 -11.09
N ARG A 171 -1.91 6.72 -11.98
CA ARG A 171 -1.84 8.02 -12.64
C ARG A 171 -2.22 9.12 -11.64
N THR A 172 -1.43 10.19 -11.54
CA THR A 172 -1.89 11.40 -10.84
C THR A 172 -3.06 12.00 -11.61
N ILE A 173 -4.21 12.13 -10.93
CA ILE A 173 -5.41 12.77 -11.49
C ILE A 173 -5.28 14.31 -11.44
N GLN A 174 -4.42 14.84 -10.58
CA GLN A 174 -4.37 16.26 -10.20
C GLN A 174 -3.35 17.11 -10.97
N SER A 175 -2.56 16.56 -11.90
CA SER A 175 -1.48 17.30 -12.57
C SER A 175 -1.56 17.26 -14.11
N LYS A 176 -1.38 18.42 -14.76
CA LYS A 176 -1.42 18.56 -16.24
C LYS A 176 -0.40 17.67 -16.97
N ALA A 177 0.72 17.37 -16.31
CA ALA A 177 1.61 16.26 -16.67
C ALA A 177 1.53 15.20 -15.57
N PRO A 178 1.22 13.93 -15.86
CA PRO A 178 1.14 12.91 -14.83
C PRO A 178 2.52 12.70 -14.19
N ALA A 179 2.59 12.62 -12.86
CA ALA A 179 3.83 12.31 -12.16
C ALA A 179 4.31 10.94 -12.61
N ARG A 180 5.48 10.90 -13.27
CA ARG A 180 6.04 9.66 -13.80
C ARG A 180 6.79 8.94 -12.70
N LEU A 181 6.20 7.85 -12.21
CA LEU A 181 6.91 6.87 -11.39
C LEU A 181 8.04 6.24 -12.22
N ARG A 182 9.16 5.92 -11.57
CA ARG A 182 10.26 5.16 -12.19
C ARG A 182 9.90 3.67 -12.24
N ASN A 183 10.50 2.90 -13.13
CA ASN A 183 10.03 1.55 -13.44
C ASN A 183 10.03 0.55 -12.28
N ARG A 184 10.79 0.79 -11.21
CA ARG A 184 10.85 -0.06 -10.00
C ARG A 184 10.13 0.52 -8.78
N TRP A 185 9.23 1.49 -8.98
CA TRP A 185 8.48 2.13 -7.88
C TRP A 185 7.69 1.14 -6.99
N HIS A 186 7.33 -0.04 -7.51
CA HIS A 186 6.51 -1.07 -6.86
C HIS A 186 7.32 -2.09 -6.05
N GLU A 187 8.64 -2.11 -6.20
CA GLU A 187 9.50 -3.05 -5.48
C GLU A 187 9.72 -2.59 -4.03
N PRO A 188 9.88 -3.50 -3.06
CA PRO A 188 10.22 -3.16 -1.68
C PRO A 188 11.44 -2.23 -1.59
N LEU A 189 11.43 -1.30 -0.63
CA LEU A 189 12.49 -0.30 -0.48
C LEU A 189 13.84 -0.95 -0.16
N ASP A 190 13.85 -2.04 0.61
CA ASP A 190 15.08 -2.81 0.89
C ASP A 190 15.70 -3.43 -0.35
N TYR A 191 14.89 -3.85 -1.33
CA TYR A 191 15.39 -4.34 -2.62
C TYR A 191 15.96 -3.20 -3.47
N CYS A 192 15.40 -1.99 -3.35
CA CYS A 192 15.98 -0.78 -3.95
C CYS A 192 17.31 -0.38 -3.28
N LEU A 193 17.43 -0.50 -1.95
CA LEU A 193 18.67 -0.27 -1.19
C LEU A 193 19.75 -1.29 -1.54
N ALA A 194 19.43 -2.59 -1.51
CA ALA A 194 20.34 -3.68 -1.88
C ALA A 194 20.89 -3.52 -3.31
N ARG A 195 20.03 -3.10 -4.25
CA ARG A 195 20.46 -2.79 -5.62
C ARG A 195 21.35 -1.55 -5.69
N MET A 196 21.04 -0.49 -4.94
CA MET A 196 21.88 0.71 -4.88
C MET A 196 23.28 0.38 -4.35
N ALA A 197 23.37 -0.47 -3.31
CA ALA A 197 24.64 -0.98 -2.78
C ALA A 197 25.42 -1.75 -3.86
N TYR A 198 24.78 -2.72 -4.51
CA TYR A 198 25.37 -3.55 -5.57
C TYR A 198 25.86 -2.72 -6.78
N GLU A 199 25.01 -1.84 -7.32
CA GLU A 199 25.34 -0.96 -8.45
C GLU A 199 26.38 0.13 -8.11
N SER A 200 26.76 0.29 -6.84
CA SER A 200 27.81 1.21 -6.40
C SER A 200 29.24 0.69 -6.62
N TYR A 201 29.39 -0.60 -6.97
CA TYR A 201 30.67 -1.31 -7.12
C TYR A 201 31.52 -1.26 -5.84
N GLY A 202 30.92 -1.55 -4.69
CA GLY A 202 31.60 -1.63 -3.39
C GLY A 202 31.84 -0.29 -2.68
N ARG A 203 31.35 0.83 -3.23
CA ARG A 203 31.45 2.15 -2.58
C ARG A 203 30.44 2.35 -1.44
N LEU A 204 29.27 1.72 -1.55
CA LEU A 204 28.19 1.84 -0.56
C LEU A 204 27.98 0.48 0.11
N ASP A 205 28.12 0.44 1.42
CA ASP A 205 27.76 -0.71 2.25
C ASP A 205 26.24 -0.77 2.46
N LEU A 206 25.66 -1.97 2.35
CA LEU A 206 24.22 -2.18 2.48
C LEU A 206 23.73 -1.94 3.91
N TYR A 207 24.48 -2.35 4.94
CA TYR A 207 24.06 -2.17 6.33
C TYR A 207 24.01 -0.69 6.70
N SER A 208 25.04 0.07 6.31
CA SER A 208 25.13 1.52 6.47
C SER A 208 24.02 2.25 5.72
N LEU A 209 23.73 1.86 4.46
CA LEU A 209 22.62 2.41 3.69
C LEU A 209 21.26 2.14 4.34
N HIS A 210 21.04 0.92 4.84
CA HIS A 210 19.81 0.52 5.51
C HIS A 210 19.63 1.28 6.83
N ALA A 211 20.69 1.39 7.63
CA ALA A 211 20.68 2.13 8.89
C ALA A 211 20.35 3.63 8.68
N GLU A 212 21.04 4.29 7.75
CA GLU A 212 20.83 5.70 7.42
C GLU A 212 19.45 5.94 6.78
N PHE A 213 19.00 5.08 5.86
CA PHE A 213 17.71 5.25 5.19
C PHE A 213 16.52 5.03 6.11
N TRP A 214 16.56 4.02 6.98
CA TRP A 214 15.46 3.75 7.90
C TRP A 214 15.52 4.58 9.18
N GLY A 215 16.69 5.13 9.52
CA GLY A 215 16.92 5.81 10.79
C GLY A 215 17.01 4.83 11.95
N THR A 216 17.57 3.63 11.71
CA THR A 216 17.79 2.60 12.74
C THR A 216 19.15 2.70 13.42
N ASP A 217 19.88 3.81 13.20
CA ASP A 217 21.03 4.16 14.02
C ASP A 217 20.60 4.20 15.50
N ALA A 218 21.23 3.35 16.32
CA ALA A 218 20.99 3.34 17.75
C ALA A 218 21.28 4.72 18.34
N SER A 219 20.38 5.18 19.22
CA SER A 219 20.58 6.42 19.97
C SER A 219 21.81 6.30 20.88
N VAL A 220 22.97 6.76 20.40
CA VAL A 220 24.16 7.05 21.20
C VAL A 220 24.15 8.54 21.52
N ASN A 221 23.12 8.99 22.25
CA ASN A 221 22.92 10.29 22.93
C ASN A 221 21.51 10.25 23.56
N ALA A 222 21.26 10.13 24.86
CA ALA A 222 21.87 10.76 26.04
C ALA A 222 21.24 10.09 27.31
N PRO A 223 21.63 10.43 28.57
CA PRO A 223 22.60 11.44 29.01
C PRO A 223 23.82 10.86 29.73
N ALA A 224 24.77 11.75 30.04
CA ALA A 224 25.89 11.44 30.89
C ALA A 224 25.45 11.31 32.36
N GLU A 225 25.34 10.07 32.86
CA GLU A 225 25.61 9.80 34.27
C GLU A 225 27.03 9.23 34.40
N MET A 226 27.88 10.06 34.99
CA MET A 226 29.26 9.73 35.34
C MET A 226 29.23 8.78 36.55
N ASN A 227 29.46 7.49 36.32
CA ASN A 227 29.88 6.58 37.38
C ASN A 227 31.18 5.88 37.00
N ASP A 228 32.23 6.22 37.74
CA ASP A 228 33.57 5.67 37.62
C ASP A 228 33.57 4.21 38.12
N CYS A 229 33.96 3.28 37.24
CA CYS A 229 34.36 1.95 37.65
C CYS A 229 35.57 1.48 36.85
N LYS A 230 36.67 2.19 37.07
CA LYS A 230 38.04 1.83 36.72
C LYS A 230 38.45 0.45 37.26
N ILE A 231 38.16 -0.63 36.52
CA ILE A 231 38.75 -1.94 36.75
C ILE A 231 39.57 -2.35 35.52
N LYS A 232 40.87 -2.57 35.74
CA LYS A 232 41.81 -3.10 34.76
C LYS A 232 41.49 -4.56 34.45
N CYS A 233 41.65 -4.95 33.18
CA CYS A 233 42.17 -6.28 32.80
C CYS A 233 42.95 -6.13 31.50
N GLU A 234 44.27 -6.10 31.60
CA GLU A 234 45.18 -6.41 30.49
C GLU A 234 45.35 -7.94 30.40
N ALA A 235 45.79 -8.42 29.23
CA ALA A 235 46.20 -9.78 28.90
C ALA A 235 45.12 -10.88 28.86
N MET A 236 44.84 -11.35 27.64
CA MET A 236 45.35 -12.65 27.18
C MET A 236 45.59 -12.61 25.66
N GLU A 237 46.83 -12.89 25.28
CA GLU A 237 47.30 -13.82 24.24
C GLU A 237 46.61 -13.74 22.85
N GLU A 238 47.28 -13.39 21.74
CA GLU A 238 48.60 -13.85 21.25
C GLU A 238 48.66 -15.36 20.95
N LEU A 239 47.69 -15.89 20.18
CA LEU A 239 47.81 -17.26 19.65
C LEU A 239 47.00 -17.53 18.37
N GLU A 240 47.33 -16.89 17.24
CA GLU A 240 46.92 -17.42 15.92
C GLU A 240 47.89 -17.11 14.75
N THR A 241 49.19 -17.00 15.02
CA THR A 241 50.25 -16.92 14.00
C THR A 241 51.25 -18.08 14.10
N LYS A 242 50.77 -19.32 13.98
CA LYS A 242 51.57 -20.51 13.57
C LYS A 242 50.76 -21.83 13.43
N HIS A 243 49.91 -21.96 12.40
CA HIS A 243 49.58 -23.30 11.89
C HIS A 243 49.15 -23.40 10.41
N ILE A 244 49.91 -22.81 9.48
CA ILE A 244 49.95 -23.24 8.08
C ILE A 244 51.40 -23.26 7.57
N GLU A 245 52.16 -24.27 8.00
CA GLU A 245 53.25 -24.86 7.21
C GLU A 245 53.16 -26.38 7.41
N CYS A 246 52.85 -27.12 6.33
CA CYS A 246 53.13 -28.55 6.09
C CYS A 246 52.23 -29.24 5.04
N ILE A 247 51.94 -28.61 3.88
CA ILE A 247 51.78 -29.35 2.60
C ILE A 247 52.35 -28.44 1.49
N GLY A 248 53.44 -28.84 0.83
CA GLY A 248 54.00 -27.99 -0.25
C GLY A 248 55.45 -28.22 -0.70
N SER A 249 56.16 -29.23 -0.19
CA SER A 249 57.50 -29.60 -0.70
C SER A 249 57.67 -31.11 -0.69
N GLY A 250 57.82 -31.72 -1.88
CA GLY A 250 58.16 -33.14 -2.03
C GLY A 250 57.23 -33.97 -2.91
N VAL A 251 57.15 -33.64 -4.21
CA VAL A 251 57.75 -34.46 -5.30
C VAL A 251 58.32 -33.50 -6.34
#